data_AF-A0A077N111-F1
#
_entry.id   AF-A0A077N111-F1
#
_cell.length_a   1.000
_cell.length_b   1.000
_cell.length_c   1.000
_cell.angle_alpha   90.00
_cell.angle_beta   90.00
_cell.angle_gamma   90.00
#
_symmetry.space_group_name_H-M   'P 1'
#
loop_
_entity.id
_entity.type
_entity.pdbx_description
1 polymer ?
#
loop_
_entity_poly.entity_id
_entity_poly.type
_entity_poly.pdbx_seq_one_letter_code
_entity_poly.pdbx_strand_id
1 'polypeptide(L)'
;MKKVEFDFDRIPDLETFYCEFKESFDIGDHFGANLDALWDAVTGGIELPVEISFIHFSSQKRVYFAALVLLFEEAEEELEGELQFNIVERVFLSCS
;
A
#
# COMPACT_ATOMS: atom_id res chain seq x y z
N MET A 1 9.97 -13.48 3.54
CA MET A 1 9.48 -12.32 2.79
C MET A 1 7.99 -12.48 2.58
N LYS A 2 7.19 -11.67 3.27
CA LYS A 2 5.72 -11.68 3.17
C LYS A 2 5.31 -10.92 1.92
N LYS A 3 4.24 -11.34 1.25
CA LYS A 3 3.65 -10.62 0.10
C LYS A 3 2.24 -10.19 0.46
N VAL A 4 1.92 -8.93 0.25
CA VAL A 4 0.61 -8.34 0.54
C VAL A 4 0.13 -7.59 -0.69
N GLU A 5 -1.10 -7.86 -1.10
CA GLU A 5 -1.73 -7.21 -2.24
C GLU A 5 -2.95 -6.42 -1.74
N PHE A 6 -3.04 -5.16 -2.13
CA PHE A 6 -4.19 -4.31 -1.88
C PHE A 6 -4.99 -4.17 -3.18
N ASP A 7 -6.20 -4.74 -3.20
CA ASP A 7 -7.08 -4.72 -4.36
C ASP A 7 -7.90 -3.44 -4.38
N PHE A 8 -7.47 -2.49 -5.20
CA PHE A 8 -8.14 -1.21 -5.27
C PHE A 8 -9.53 -1.26 -5.92
N ASP A 9 -9.95 -2.36 -6.56
CA ASP A 9 -11.37 -2.51 -6.96
C ASP A 9 -12.29 -2.70 -5.75
N ARG A 10 -11.72 -3.07 -4.58
CA ARG A 10 -12.42 -3.24 -3.30
C ARG A 10 -12.16 -2.11 -2.30
N ILE A 11 -11.17 -1.26 -2.57
CA ILE A 11 -10.76 -0.13 -1.73
C ILE A 11 -11.23 1.18 -2.39
N PRO A 12 -12.42 1.71 -2.03
CA PRO A 12 -12.94 2.95 -2.60
C PRO A 12 -12.31 4.21 -2.00
N ASP A 13 -11.78 4.13 -0.79
CA ASP A 13 -11.32 5.28 0.00
C ASP A 13 -10.17 4.90 0.97
N LEU A 14 -9.60 5.92 1.62
CA LEU A 14 -8.51 5.77 2.58
C LEU A 14 -8.92 4.99 3.83
N GLU A 15 -10.16 5.17 4.30
CA GLU A 15 -10.66 4.46 5.48
C GLU A 15 -10.66 2.94 5.26
N THR A 16 -11.17 2.51 4.10
CA THR A 16 -11.14 1.10 3.71
C THR A 16 -9.71 0.59 3.57
N PHE A 17 -8.81 1.39 2.99
CA PHE A 17 -7.38 1.03 2.89
C PHE A 17 -6.76 0.80 4.27
N TYR A 18 -6.98 1.72 5.22
CA TYR A 18 -6.44 1.58 6.57
C TYR A 18 -6.99 0.36 7.30
N CYS A 19 -8.26 0.03 7.12
CA CYS A 19 -8.84 -1.19 7.67
C CYS A 19 -8.18 -2.45 7.09
N GLU A 20 -8.07 -2.57 5.77
CA GLU A 20 -7.41 -3.73 5.14
C GLU A 20 -5.92 -3.81 5.49
N PHE A 21 -5.23 -2.68 5.61
CA PHE A 21 -3.82 -2.64 6.00
C PHE A 21 -3.60 -3.19 7.40
N LYS A 22 -4.42 -2.75 8.37
CA LYS A 22 -4.36 -3.26 9.75
C LYS A 22 -4.58 -4.76 9.79
N GLU A 23 -5.63 -5.24 9.12
CA GLU A 23 -5.96 -6.67 9.09
C GLU A 23 -4.85 -7.49 8.43
N SER A 24 -4.27 -6.99 7.34
CA SER A 24 -3.20 -7.68 6.60
C SER A 24 -1.92 -7.83 7.41
N PHE A 25 -1.64 -6.89 8.31
CA PHE A 25 -0.42 -6.86 9.13
C PHE A 25 -0.66 -7.16 10.62
N ASP A 26 -1.86 -7.56 11.01
CA ASP A 26 -2.26 -7.81 12.41
C ASP A 26 -1.96 -6.61 13.34
N ILE A 27 -2.18 -5.40 12.82
CA ILE A 27 -1.98 -4.16 13.58
C ILE A 27 -3.22 -3.93 14.44
N GLY A 28 -3.02 -3.90 15.76
CA GLY A 28 -4.10 -3.73 16.72
C GLY A 28 -4.90 -2.43 16.58
N ASP A 29 -5.99 -2.32 17.35
CA ASP A 29 -6.99 -1.25 17.25
C ASP A 29 -6.47 0.18 17.51
N HIS A 30 -5.22 0.33 17.98
CA HIS A 30 -4.60 1.62 18.27
C HIS A 30 -4.00 2.33 17.05
N PHE A 31 -4.13 1.78 15.84
CA PHE A 31 -3.67 2.42 14.62
C PHE A 31 -4.45 3.71 14.33
N GLY A 32 -3.73 4.83 14.19
CA GLY A 32 -4.31 6.18 14.07
C GLY A 32 -5.10 6.46 12.78
N ALA A 33 -5.08 5.56 11.79
CA ALA A 33 -5.80 5.67 10.52
C ALA A 33 -5.56 7.00 9.77
N ASN A 34 -4.30 7.40 9.67
CA ASN A 34 -3.82 8.56 8.93
C ASN A 34 -2.44 8.26 8.32
N LEU A 35 -1.90 9.19 7.51
CA LEU A 35 -0.61 8.99 6.82
C LEU A 35 0.58 8.88 7.80
N ASP A 36 0.62 9.68 8.86
CA ASP A 36 1.71 9.62 9.85
C ASP A 36 1.74 8.27 10.57
N ALA A 37 0.57 7.77 10.98
CA ALA A 37 0.44 6.45 11.59
C ALA A 37 0.78 5.31 10.62
N LEU A 38 0.47 5.48 9.33
CA LEU A 38 0.85 4.53 8.30
C LEU A 38 2.36 4.50 8.11
N TRP A 39 3.02 5.66 8.06
CA TRP A 39 4.47 5.77 7.97
C TRP A 39 5.17 5.05 9.13
N ASP A 40 4.74 5.33 10.36
CA ASP A 40 5.29 4.69 11.57
C ASP A 40 5.13 3.16 11.52
N ALA A 41 3.95 2.69 11.06
CA ALA A 41 3.69 1.26 10.91
C ALA A 41 4.57 0.62 9.83
N VAL A 42 4.70 1.25 8.66
CA VAL A 42 5.45 0.70 7.54
C VAL A 42 6.96 0.66 7.81
N THR A 43 7.50 1.69 8.47
CA THR A 43 8.95 1.83 8.69
C THR A 43 9.45 1.15 9.97
N GLY A 44 8.58 0.82 10.93
CA GLY A 44 8.99 0.18 12.17
C GLY A 44 7.99 -0.73 12.85
N GLY A 45 6.74 -0.80 12.35
CA GLY A 45 5.66 -1.58 12.96
C GLY A 45 5.35 -2.91 12.28
N ILE A 46 5.77 -3.12 11.04
CA ILE A 46 5.53 -4.36 10.28
C ILE A 46 6.79 -5.23 10.21
N GLU A 47 6.59 -6.53 10.00
CA GLU A 47 7.69 -7.47 9.80
C GLU A 47 8.31 -7.33 8.41
N LEU A 48 9.63 -7.12 8.37
CA LEU A 48 10.44 -7.06 7.15
C LEU A 48 11.22 -8.39 6.95
N PRO A 49 11.59 -8.76 5.72
CA PRO A 49 11.29 -8.07 4.46
C PRO A 49 9.87 -8.35 3.95
N VAL A 50 9.29 -7.37 3.25
CA VAL A 50 7.92 -7.42 2.72
C VAL A 50 7.83 -6.87 1.31
N GLU A 51 6.93 -7.44 0.53
CA GLU A 51 6.52 -6.93 -0.78
C GLU A 51 5.06 -6.49 -0.71
N ILE A 52 4.80 -5.22 -1.03
CA ILE A 52 3.46 -4.62 -1.06
C ILE A 52 3.12 -4.24 -2.49
N SER A 53 1.99 -4.74 -2.98
CA SER A 53 1.51 -4.46 -4.34
C SER A 53 0.14 -3.80 -4.34
N PHE A 54 0.01 -2.67 -5.03
CA PHE A 54 -1.28 -2.07 -5.35
C PHE A 54 -1.78 -2.64 -6.67
N ILE A 55 -2.80 -3.50 -6.61
CA ILE A 55 -3.39 -4.14 -7.80
C ILE A 55 -4.70 -3.47 -8.19
N HIS A 56 -5.07 -3.58 -9.48
CA HIS A 56 -6.22 -2.85 -10.06
C HIS A 56 -6.17 -1.34 -9.81
N PHE A 57 -4.95 -0.80 -9.79
CA PHE A 57 -4.68 0.60 -9.51
C PHE A 57 -4.71 1.40 -10.80
N SER A 58 -5.88 1.96 -11.14
CA SER A 58 -6.05 2.76 -12.36
C SER A 58 -5.38 4.14 -12.23
N SER A 59 -5.13 4.82 -13.34
CA SER A 59 -4.56 6.17 -13.33
C SER A 59 -5.41 7.18 -12.54
N GLN A 60 -6.75 7.00 -12.51
CA GLN A 60 -7.63 7.82 -11.68
C GLN A 60 -7.39 7.57 -10.19
N LYS A 61 -7.23 6.30 -9.78
CA LYS A 61 -6.92 5.95 -8.39
C LYS A 61 -5.53 6.42 -8.00
N ARG A 62 -4.55 6.39 -8.93
CA ARG A 62 -3.21 6.96 -8.71
C ARG A 62 -3.26 8.44 -8.33
N VAL A 63 -4.12 9.23 -8.98
CA VAL A 63 -4.30 10.65 -8.62
C VAL A 63 -5.01 10.78 -7.26
N TYR A 64 -6.05 9.99 -7.00
CA TYR A 64 -6.82 10.07 -5.75
C TYR A 64 -6.01 9.62 -4.52
N PHE A 65 -5.18 8.58 -4.67
CA PHE A 65 -4.35 7.99 -3.63
C PHE A 65 -2.87 8.38 -3.76
N ALA A 66 -2.57 9.51 -4.41
CA ALA A 66 -1.20 9.93 -4.67
C ALA A 66 -0.33 10.00 -3.40
N ALA A 67 -0.92 10.38 -2.27
CA ALA A 67 -0.22 10.41 -0.99
C ALA A 67 0.15 9.01 -0.45
N LEU A 68 -0.67 7.99 -0.70
CA LEU A 68 -0.30 6.60 -0.35
C LEU A 68 0.85 6.10 -1.22
N VAL A 69 0.77 6.37 -2.53
CA VAL A 69 1.83 5.98 -3.48
C VAL A 69 3.15 6.59 -3.05
N LEU A 70 3.18 7.90 -2.81
CA LEU A 70 4.38 8.59 -2.38
C LEU A 70 4.92 8.01 -1.06
N LEU A 71 4.05 7.75 -0.08
CA LEU A 71 4.45 7.19 1.21
C LEU A 71 5.15 5.83 1.07
N PHE A 72 4.63 4.93 0.22
CA PHE A 72 5.25 3.62 0.03
C PHE A 72 6.52 3.68 -0.84
N GLU A 73 6.60 4.60 -1.81
CA GLU A 73 7.84 4.87 -2.55
C GLU A 73 8.94 5.40 -1.61
N GLU A 74 8.63 6.38 -0.74
CA GLU A 74 9.57 6.90 0.25
C GLU A 74 9.97 5.83 1.28
N ALA A 75 9.04 4.96 1.68
CA ALA A 75 9.35 3.88 2.62
C ALA A 75 10.25 2.78 2.01
N GLU A 76 10.10 2.48 0.72
CA GLU A 76 11.01 1.57 -0.01
C GLU A 76 12.44 2.12 -0.03
N GLU A 77 12.60 3.44 -0.25
CA GLU A 77 13.89 4.13 -0.19
C GLU A 77 14.49 4.12 1.23
N GLU A 78 13.71 4.50 2.25
CA GLU A 78 14.15 4.56 3.66
C GLU A 78 14.57 3.18 4.21
N LEU A 79 13.90 2.12 3.78
CA LEU A 79 14.16 0.74 4.22
C LEU A 79 15.19 0.00 3.36
N GLU A 80 15.89 0.71 2.46
CA GLU A 80 16.95 0.17 1.60
C GLU A 80 16.54 -1.11 0.82
N GLY A 81 15.25 -1.21 0.44
CA GLY A 81 14.70 -2.35 -0.30
C GLY A 81 14.25 -3.56 0.55
N GLU A 82 14.30 -3.49 1.88
CA GLU A 82 13.64 -4.47 2.76
C GLU A 82 12.12 -4.45 2.62
N LEU A 83 11.56 -3.28 2.27
CA LEU A 83 10.22 -3.14 1.72
C LEU A 83 10.33 -2.95 0.21
N GLN A 84 9.55 -3.71 -0.56
CA GLN A 84 9.42 -3.56 -2.00
C GLN A 84 8.00 -3.09 -2.33
N PHE A 85 7.88 -1.98 -3.06
CA PHE A 85 6.60 -1.42 -3.45
C PHE A 85 6.36 -1.56 -4.96
N ASN A 86 5.19 -2.09 -5.33
CA ASN A 86 4.84 -2.31 -6.72
C ASN A 86 3.43 -1.78 -7.03
N ILE A 87 3.25 -1.25 -8.24
CA ILE A 87 1.94 -0.89 -8.77
C ILE A 87 1.65 -1.75 -10.00
N VAL A 88 0.58 -2.53 -9.92
CA VAL A 88 0.11 -3.38 -11.02
C VAL A 88 -1.12 -2.72 -11.63
N GLU A 89 -0.87 -1.94 -12.68
CA GLU A 89 -1.94 -1.36 -13.48
C GLU A 89 -2.63 -2.42 -14.32
N ARG A 90 -3.94 -2.27 -14.55
CA ARG A 90 -4.64 -3.11 -15.52
C ARG A 90 -4.14 -2.71 -16.91
N VAL A 91 -3.18 -3.44 -17.45
CA VAL A 91 -2.83 -3.36 -18.87
C VAL A 91 -4.02 -3.93 -19.64
N PHE A 92 -4.88 -3.04 -20.15
CA PHE A 92 -5.76 -3.44 -21.24
C PHE A 92 -4.85 -3.75 -22.42
N LEU A 93 -4.57 -5.03 -22.65
CA LEU A 93 -4.06 -5.49 -23.94
C LEU A 93 -5.15 -5.17 -24.98
N SER A 94 -5.08 -3.96 -25.54
CA SER A 94 -5.77 -3.65 -26.79
C SER A 94 -5.06 -4.43 -27.89
N CYS A 95 -5.49 -5.67 -28.13
CA CYS A 95 -5.30 -6.30 -29.43
C CYS A 95 -6.13 -5.51 -30.45
N SER A 96 -5.47 -4.69 -31.27
CA SER A 96 -5.97 -4.24 -32.57
C SER A 96 -4.80 -4.06 -33.52
#